data_AF-A0A059AK44-F1
#
_entry.id   AF-A0A059AK44-F1
#
_cell.length_a   1.000
_cell.length_b   1.000
_cell.length_c   1.000
_cell.angle_alpha   90.00
_cell.angle_beta   90.00
_cell.angle_gamma   90.00
#
_symmetry.space_group_name_H-M   'P 1'
#
loop_
_entity.id
_entity.type
_entity.pdbx_description
1 polymer ?
#
loop_
_entity_poly.entity_id
_entity_poly.type
_entity_poly.pdbx_seq_one_letter_code
_entity_poly.pdbx_strand_id
1 'polypeptide(L)'
;KIAQVVPAFGRPVVIIVTFLLAKEVDSKTLPASGVHKTLPFEFRALESCLESACQCLESETKTLEDEAYPALDELTSKISTLNLDRVRQIKSRLVAISGRVQKVRDELEHLLDDDNDMAEMYLTEKLLTHSLDNASIREEVGNAAPEIDDERAEDYNEEDELDTVVLTSYKPNIEELEMLLEAYFVQIDGTLQKLSDMNDYVDDTEDCINIMLDDKQNQLLQMGVMLSAATMIVNAGIAVVGFFGMNIEIDLFSAPYIKFWETVIGTVGGCVVLYLIFFGWGMKRKLLAL
;
A
#
# COMPACT_ATOMS: atom_id res chain seq x y z
N LYS A 1 21.82 10.13 10.06
CA LYS A 1 20.42 9.65 10.05
C LYS A 1 19.66 10.14 8.79
N ILE A 2 19.73 11.42 8.38
CA ILE A 2 19.08 11.94 7.14
C ILE A 2 19.45 11.18 5.84
N ALA A 3 20.70 10.72 5.71
CA ALA A 3 21.16 9.95 4.53
C ALA A 3 20.57 8.53 4.41
N GLN A 4 19.94 7.99 5.46
CA GLN A 4 19.28 6.67 5.41
C GLN A 4 17.85 6.71 4.84
N VAL A 5 17.24 7.90 4.79
CA VAL A 5 15.88 8.07 4.22
C VAL A 5 15.95 8.24 2.68
N VAL A 6 17.06 8.75 2.16
CA VAL A 6 17.29 9.04 0.73
C VAL A 6 17.09 7.84 -0.22
N PRO A 7 17.58 6.61 0.07
CA PRO A 7 17.42 5.49 -0.87
C PRO A 7 16.00 4.90 -0.94
N ALA A 8 15.07 5.32 -0.08
CA ALA A 8 13.65 4.95 -0.18
C ALA A 8 12.88 5.80 -1.22
N PHE A 9 13.48 6.88 -1.71
CA PHE A 9 12.86 7.79 -2.65
C PHE A 9 13.30 7.47 -4.09
N GLY A 10 12.33 7.13 -4.94
CA GLY A 10 12.56 6.81 -6.34
C GLY A 10 13.24 7.94 -7.13
N ARG A 11 13.73 7.58 -8.33
CA ARG A 11 14.40 8.45 -9.32
C ARG A 11 13.90 9.91 -9.47
N PRO A 12 12.61 10.26 -9.35
CA PRO A 12 12.18 11.66 -9.39
C PRO A 12 12.74 12.55 -8.26
N VAL A 13 12.97 12.02 -7.06
CA VAL A 13 13.43 12.82 -5.91
C VAL A 13 14.90 13.22 -6.04
N VAL A 14 15.73 12.36 -6.66
CA VAL A 14 17.12 12.70 -7.00
C VAL A 14 17.17 13.88 -7.97
N ILE A 15 16.23 13.97 -8.91
CA ILE A 15 16.15 15.08 -9.86
C ILE A 15 15.78 16.39 -9.15
N ILE A 16 14.84 16.35 -8.20
CA ILE A 16 14.41 17.53 -7.44
C ILE A 16 15.50 18.01 -6.48
N VAL A 17 16.17 17.10 -5.76
CA VAL A 17 17.32 17.44 -4.91
C VAL A 17 18.48 18.00 -5.75
N THR A 18 18.72 17.44 -6.95
CA THR A 18 19.73 17.98 -7.88
C THR A 18 19.31 19.36 -8.42
N PHE A 19 18.01 19.59 -8.67
CA PHE A 19 17.47 20.87 -9.15
C PHE A 19 17.47 21.94 -8.05
N LEU A 20 17.27 21.56 -6.79
CA LEU A 20 17.34 22.45 -5.63
C LEU A 20 18.79 22.80 -5.28
N LEU A 21 19.72 21.85 -5.35
CA LEU A 21 21.16 22.15 -5.26
C LEU A 21 21.61 23.08 -6.40
N ALA A 22 21.03 22.97 -7.59
CA ALA A 22 21.29 23.90 -8.69
C ALA A 22 20.69 25.30 -8.44
N LYS A 23 19.52 25.40 -7.80
CA LYS A 23 18.86 26.66 -7.45
C LYS A 23 19.53 27.40 -6.27
N GLU A 24 20.18 26.66 -5.38
CA GLU A 24 21.01 27.19 -4.28
C GLU A 24 22.29 27.88 -4.80
N VAL A 25 22.77 27.54 -6.00
CA VAL A 25 23.90 28.23 -6.63
C VAL A 25 23.48 29.61 -7.18
N ASP A 26 22.21 29.80 -7.54
CA ASP A 26 21.67 31.07 -8.06
C ASP A 26 21.19 32.04 -6.97
N SER A 27 21.01 31.60 -5.72
CA SER A 27 20.51 32.46 -4.62
C SER A 27 21.55 33.47 -4.08
N LYS A 28 22.79 33.45 -4.60
CA LYS A 28 23.86 34.39 -4.20
C LYS A 28 23.74 35.81 -4.78
N THR A 29 22.66 36.16 -5.48
CA THR A 29 22.45 37.51 -6.00
C THR A 29 21.00 38.00 -5.82
N LEU A 30 20.67 38.61 -4.67
CA LEU A 30 19.90 39.86 -4.56
C LEU A 30 19.75 40.29 -3.07
N PRO A 31 19.65 41.61 -2.77
CA PRO A 31 19.74 42.14 -1.41
C PRO A 31 18.39 42.21 -0.66
N ALA A 32 18.52 42.28 0.67
CA ALA A 32 17.53 42.16 1.74
C ALA A 32 16.27 43.06 1.67
N SER A 33 15.13 42.52 2.16
CA SER A 33 14.17 43.24 3.01
C SER A 33 13.13 42.28 3.62
N GLY A 34 12.91 42.36 4.94
CA GLY A 34 11.80 41.70 5.66
C GLY A 34 12.26 40.83 6.83
N VAL A 35 11.96 41.27 8.05
CA VAL A 35 12.15 40.54 9.31
C VAL A 35 11.16 39.37 9.36
N HIS A 36 11.37 38.35 8.54
CA HIS A 36 10.97 37.00 8.90
C HIS A 36 12.09 36.48 9.80
N LYS A 37 11.76 35.95 10.98
CA LYS A 37 12.68 35.05 11.69
C LYS A 37 13.01 33.96 10.67
N THR A 38 14.20 34.04 10.09
CA THR A 38 14.63 33.05 9.13
C THR A 38 14.89 31.79 9.92
N LEU A 39 14.08 30.77 9.68
CA LEU A 39 14.32 29.41 10.17
C LEU A 39 15.80 29.06 9.90
N PRO A 40 16.49 28.44 10.87
CA PRO A 40 17.82 27.90 10.69
C PRO A 40 17.92 27.08 9.40
N PHE A 41 19.11 27.03 8.80
CA PHE A 41 19.29 26.42 7.48
C PHE A 41 18.89 24.93 7.47
N GLU A 42 19.07 24.25 8.60
CA GLU A 42 18.67 22.86 8.85
C GLU A 42 17.16 22.65 8.72
N PHE A 43 16.34 23.54 9.28
CA PHE A 43 14.88 23.41 9.23
C PHE A 43 14.33 23.78 7.86
N ARG A 44 14.96 24.74 7.18
CA ARG A 44 14.59 25.07 5.80
C ARG A 44 14.91 23.92 4.83
N ALA A 45 16.04 23.24 5.03
CA ALA A 45 16.39 22.07 4.24
C ALA A 45 15.43 20.89 4.53
N LEU A 46 15.11 20.66 5.82
CA LEU A 46 14.17 19.64 6.26
C LEU A 46 12.76 19.89 5.70
N GLU A 47 12.24 21.11 5.85
CA GLU A 47 10.95 21.54 5.32
C GLU A 47 10.86 21.28 3.82
N SER A 48 11.87 21.69 3.05
CA SER A 48 11.88 21.48 1.60
C SER A 48 11.93 19.99 1.22
N CYS A 49 12.61 19.15 2.00
CA CYS A 49 12.64 17.71 1.79
C CYS A 49 11.30 17.05 2.13
N LEU A 50 10.70 17.42 3.26
CA LEU A 50 9.38 16.93 3.70
C LEU A 50 8.28 17.38 2.74
N GLU A 51 8.27 18.64 2.32
CA GLU A 51 7.33 19.18 1.33
C GLU A 51 7.41 18.37 0.03
N SER A 52 8.61 18.14 -0.50
CA SER A 52 8.79 17.36 -1.72
C SER A 52 8.35 15.89 -1.54
N ALA A 53 8.61 15.29 -0.37
CA ALA A 53 8.22 13.92 -0.07
C ALA A 53 6.69 13.78 0.03
N CYS A 54 6.04 14.66 0.79
CA CYS A 54 4.60 14.70 0.97
C CYS A 54 3.90 14.95 -0.37
N GLN A 55 4.36 15.93 -1.15
CA GLN A 55 3.79 16.25 -2.46
C GLN A 55 3.95 15.09 -3.45
N CYS A 56 5.08 14.37 -3.41
CA CYS A 56 5.31 13.19 -4.23
C CYS A 56 4.30 12.08 -3.87
N LEU A 57 4.19 11.73 -2.58
CA LEU A 57 3.27 10.71 -2.09
C LEU A 57 1.81 11.08 -2.37
N GLU A 58 1.41 12.33 -2.12
CA GLU A 58 0.06 12.81 -2.40
C GLU A 58 -0.27 12.77 -3.90
N SER A 59 0.68 13.15 -4.76
CA SER A 59 0.50 13.07 -6.21
C SER A 59 0.34 11.62 -6.69
N GLU A 60 1.15 10.69 -6.16
CA GLU A 60 1.05 9.28 -6.49
C GLU A 60 -0.28 8.69 -6.02
N THR A 61 -0.70 8.99 -4.79
CA THR A 61 -2.01 8.60 -4.25
C THR A 61 -3.14 9.11 -5.12
N LYS A 62 -3.13 10.39 -5.50
CA LYS A 62 -4.16 10.98 -6.36
C LYS A 62 -4.22 10.32 -7.75
N THR A 63 -3.06 10.06 -8.37
CA THR A 63 -3.04 9.35 -9.66
C THR A 63 -3.55 7.92 -9.55
N LEU A 64 -3.33 7.28 -8.40
CA LEU A 64 -3.86 5.95 -8.13
C LEU A 64 -5.38 5.99 -7.93
N GLU A 65 -5.90 6.96 -7.18
CA GLU A 65 -7.36 7.18 -7.00
C GLU A 65 -8.06 7.38 -8.35
N ASP A 66 -7.54 8.29 -9.18
CA ASP A 66 -8.09 8.61 -10.51
C ASP A 66 -8.12 7.37 -11.44
N GLU A 67 -7.25 6.38 -11.22
CA GLU A 67 -7.20 5.14 -11.99
C GLU A 67 -8.00 3.98 -11.36
N ALA A 68 -8.07 3.93 -10.02
CA ALA A 68 -8.67 2.87 -9.22
C ALA A 68 -10.20 2.89 -9.31
N TYR A 69 -10.83 4.01 -8.99
CA TYR A 69 -12.29 4.12 -9.00
C TYR A 69 -12.94 3.69 -10.33
N PRO A 70 -12.49 4.18 -11.51
CA PRO A 70 -13.08 3.74 -12.78
C PRO A 70 -12.77 2.27 -13.11
N ALA A 71 -11.61 1.74 -12.69
CA ALA A 71 -11.27 0.35 -12.94
C ALA A 71 -12.13 -0.63 -12.13
N LEU A 72 -12.41 -0.27 -10.87
CA LEU A 72 -13.25 -1.05 -9.96
C LEU A 72 -14.72 -1.04 -10.40
N ASP A 73 -15.22 0.11 -10.84
CA ASP A 73 -16.57 0.23 -11.42
C ASP A 73 -16.71 -0.58 -12.72
N GLU A 74 -15.72 -0.49 -13.62
CA GLU A 74 -15.69 -1.28 -14.85
C GLU A 74 -15.66 -2.80 -14.57
N LEU A 75 -14.90 -3.22 -13.56
CA LEU A 75 -14.84 -4.63 -13.15
C LEU A 75 -16.18 -5.12 -12.57
N THR A 76 -16.85 -4.27 -11.79
CA THR A 76 -18.17 -4.55 -11.22
C THR A 76 -19.22 -4.67 -12.33
N SER A 77 -19.16 -3.83 -13.36
CA SER A 77 -20.06 -3.94 -14.52
C SER A 77 -19.76 -5.16 -15.40
N LYS A 78 -18.48 -5.53 -15.55
CA LYS A 78 -18.04 -6.61 -16.42
C LYS A 78 -16.83 -7.33 -15.84
N ILE A 79 -17.09 -8.50 -15.25
CA ILE A 79 -16.03 -9.43 -14.87
C ILE A 79 -15.35 -9.94 -16.13
N SER A 80 -14.09 -9.53 -16.31
CA SER A 80 -13.21 -10.02 -17.35
C SER A 80 -11.80 -10.22 -16.78
N THR A 81 -11.05 -11.16 -17.35
CA THR A 81 -9.68 -11.43 -16.90
C THR A 81 -8.79 -10.20 -17.02
N LEU A 82 -9.01 -9.37 -18.04
CA LEU A 82 -8.30 -8.10 -18.24
C LEU A 82 -8.59 -7.09 -17.12
N ASN A 83 -9.86 -6.95 -16.72
CA ASN A 83 -10.25 -6.03 -15.65
C ASN A 83 -9.74 -6.52 -14.28
N LEU A 84 -9.75 -7.83 -14.05
CA LEU A 84 -9.15 -8.43 -12.85
C LEU A 84 -7.64 -8.20 -12.78
N ASP A 85 -6.93 -8.37 -13.89
CA ASP A 85 -5.49 -8.10 -13.95
C ASP A 85 -5.19 -6.61 -13.69
N ARG A 86 -6.00 -5.70 -14.22
CA ARG A 86 -5.89 -4.26 -13.97
C ARG A 86 -6.13 -3.92 -12.49
N VAL A 87 -7.19 -4.43 -11.88
CA VAL A 87 -7.46 -4.20 -10.44
C VAL A 87 -6.39 -4.81 -9.55
N ARG A 88 -5.86 -5.98 -9.90
CA ARG A 88 -4.72 -6.59 -9.20
C ARG A 88 -3.47 -5.71 -9.27
N GLN A 89 -3.18 -5.09 -10.42
CA GLN A 89 -2.06 -4.15 -10.55
C GLN A 89 -2.27 -2.91 -9.68
N ILE A 90 -3.50 -2.38 -9.65
CA ILE A 90 -3.89 -1.25 -8.80
C ILE A 90 -3.72 -1.59 -7.32
N LYS A 91 -4.22 -2.75 -6.86
CA LYS A 91 -4.03 -3.26 -5.49
C LYS A 91 -2.55 -3.39 -5.14
N SER A 92 -1.74 -3.92 -6.05
CA SER A 92 -0.28 -4.00 -5.84
C SER A 92 0.38 -2.63 -5.69
N ARG A 93 -0.04 -1.63 -6.49
CA ARG A 93 0.45 -0.25 -6.36
C ARG A 93 -0.03 0.41 -5.08
N LEU A 94 -1.28 0.18 -4.69
CA LEU A 94 -1.87 0.66 -3.44
C LEU A 94 -1.06 0.18 -2.24
N VAL A 95 -0.79 -1.12 -2.15
CA VAL A 95 0.02 -1.70 -1.05
C VAL A 95 1.44 -1.10 -1.05
N ALA A 96 2.04 -0.90 -2.22
CA ALA A 96 3.39 -0.32 -2.31
C ALA A 96 3.44 1.15 -1.86
N ILE A 97 2.45 1.97 -2.25
CA ILE A 97 2.36 3.39 -1.85
C ILE A 97 2.00 3.49 -0.37
N SER A 98 1.00 2.73 0.11
CA SER A 98 0.62 2.68 1.53
C SER A 98 1.80 2.34 2.42
N GLY A 99 2.60 1.32 2.05
CA GLY A 99 3.80 0.97 2.80
C GLY A 99 4.90 2.03 2.78
N ARG A 100 4.95 2.90 1.76
CA ARG A 100 5.88 4.05 1.73
C ARG A 100 5.39 5.19 2.61
N VAL A 101 4.10 5.54 2.53
CA VAL A 101 3.47 6.57 3.36
C VAL A 101 3.57 6.20 4.83
N GLN A 102 3.29 4.94 5.16
CA GLN A 102 3.36 4.45 6.55
C GLN A 102 4.76 4.52 7.12
N LYS A 103 5.80 4.17 6.35
CA LYS A 103 7.19 4.35 6.80
C LYS A 103 7.52 5.81 7.10
N VAL A 104 7.08 6.75 6.24
CA VAL A 104 7.32 8.17 6.48
C VAL A 104 6.57 8.64 7.74
N ARG A 105 5.34 8.17 7.93
CA ARG A 105 4.53 8.44 9.14
C ARG A 105 5.22 7.92 10.40
N ASP A 106 5.67 6.67 10.41
CA ASP A 106 6.27 6.02 11.57
C ASP A 106 7.63 6.66 11.95
N GLU A 107 8.45 7.04 10.96
CA GLU A 107 9.71 7.77 11.21
C GLU A 107 9.46 9.19 11.74
N LEU A 108 8.38 9.84 11.30
CA LEU A 108 7.99 11.16 11.77
C LEU A 108 7.39 11.12 13.18
N GLU A 109 6.59 10.09 13.50
CA GLU A 109 6.09 9.81 14.84
C GLU A 109 7.25 9.57 15.81
N HIS A 110 8.21 8.73 15.42
CA HIS A 110 9.38 8.46 16.25
C HIS A 110 10.20 9.72 16.54
N LEU A 111 10.31 10.62 15.56
CA LEU A 111 11.01 11.90 15.72
C LEU A 111 10.26 12.88 16.63
N LEU A 112 8.93 12.88 16.57
CA LEU A 112 8.06 13.70 17.42
C LEU A 112 8.01 13.19 18.87
N ASP A 113 8.16 11.89 19.10
CA ASP A 113 8.08 11.27 20.43
C ASP A 113 9.30 11.55 21.33
N ASP A 114 10.46 11.92 20.77
CA ASP A 114 11.72 12.10 21.51
C ASP A 114 12.30 13.53 21.37
N ASP A 115 12.11 14.34 22.42
CA ASP A 115 12.70 15.68 22.59
C ASP A 115 14.23 15.71 22.37
N ASN A 116 14.94 14.62 22.70
CA ASN A 116 16.39 14.56 22.51
C ASN A 116 16.75 14.41 21.04
N ASP A 117 16.05 13.56 20.29
CA ASP A 117 16.23 13.45 18.83
C ASP A 117 15.84 14.77 18.13
N MET A 118 14.83 15.49 18.64
CA MET A 118 14.50 16.84 18.18
C MET A 118 15.61 17.86 18.47
N ALA A 119 16.17 17.84 19.68
CA ALA A 119 17.27 18.72 20.07
C ALA A 119 18.55 18.45 19.24
N GLU A 120 18.80 17.20 18.86
CA GLU A 120 19.95 16.83 18.02
C GLU A 120 19.91 17.43 16.61
N MET A 121 18.74 17.85 16.12
CA MET A 121 18.60 18.49 14.81
C MET A 121 19.06 19.95 14.77
N TYR A 122 19.29 20.61 15.90
CA TYR A 122 19.80 21.98 15.99
C TYR A 122 21.32 22.03 15.69
N LEU A 123 21.67 21.80 14.43
CA LEU A 123 23.06 21.68 13.96
C LEU A 123 23.80 23.01 13.94
N THR A 124 23.12 24.13 13.65
CA THR A 124 23.74 25.46 13.64
C THR A 124 24.27 25.85 15.01
N GLU A 125 23.49 25.59 16.06
CA GLU A 125 23.85 25.88 17.44
C GLU A 125 25.00 24.98 17.90
N LYS A 126 24.94 23.68 17.58
CA LYS A 126 25.99 22.72 17.90
C LYS A 126 27.33 23.06 17.24
N LEU A 127 27.31 23.57 16.00
CA LEU A 127 28.51 24.07 15.31
C LEU A 127 29.11 25.27 16.02
N LEU A 128 28.29 26.23 16.46
CA LEU A 128 28.74 27.44 17.16
C LEU A 128 29.37 27.10 18.51
N THR A 129 28.72 26.25 19.31
CA THR A 129 29.24 25.78 20.61
C THR A 129 30.59 25.08 20.43
N HIS A 130 30.69 24.20 19.43
CA HIS A 130 31.94 23.47 19.16
C HIS A 130 33.08 24.36 18.62
N SER A 131 32.74 25.50 18.01
CA SER A 131 33.72 26.50 17.55
C SER A 131 34.29 27.35 18.69
N LEU A 132 33.48 27.64 19.72
CA LEU A 132 33.88 28.39 20.91
C LEU A 132 34.75 27.54 21.85
N ASP A 133 34.41 26.27 22.03
CA ASP A 133 35.24 25.33 22.81
C ASP A 133 36.65 25.15 22.20
N ASN A 134 36.74 25.07 20.87
CA ASN A 134 38.03 24.98 20.18
C ASN A 134 38.86 26.28 20.23
N ALA A 135 38.23 27.43 20.48
CA ALA A 135 38.90 28.72 20.62
C ALA A 135 39.44 28.91 22.06
N SER A 136 38.68 28.49 23.08
CA SER A 136 39.07 28.53 24.49
C SER A 136 40.33 27.69 24.78
N ILE A 137 40.45 26.51 24.17
CA ILE A 137 41.60 25.59 24.37
C ILE A 137 42.93 26.17 23.80
N ARG A 138 42.88 27.17 22.90
CA ARG A 138 44.11 27.74 22.30
C ARG A 138 44.75 28.87 23.12
N GLU A 139 44.08 29.43 24.12
CA GLU A 139 44.67 30.52 24.93
C GLU A 139 45.45 30.08 26.18
N GLU A 140 45.36 28.82 26.63
CA GLU A 140 46.08 28.38 27.84
C GLU A 140 47.53 27.87 27.61
N VAL A 141 47.99 27.66 26.38
CA VAL A 141 49.36 27.15 26.12
C VAL A 141 50.29 28.28 25.68
N GLY A 142 50.49 29.27 26.56
CA GLY A 142 51.23 30.48 26.18
C GLY A 142 51.73 31.36 27.31
N ASN A 143 52.30 30.82 28.41
CA ASN A 143 53.34 31.56 29.14
C ASN A 143 54.23 30.67 30.03
N ALA A 144 55.46 31.16 30.21
CA ALA A 144 56.69 30.40 30.43
C ALA A 144 57.05 30.08 31.90
N ALA A 145 57.64 28.89 32.08
CA ALA A 145 58.87 28.51 32.82
C ALA A 145 59.11 28.95 34.31
N PRO A 146 59.96 28.21 35.07
CA PRO A 146 59.78 27.95 36.51
C PRO A 146 60.71 28.77 37.43
N GLU A 147 60.30 28.98 38.69
CA GLU A 147 61.21 29.29 39.80
C GLU A 147 60.84 28.50 41.09
N ILE A 148 61.88 28.24 41.88
CA ILE A 148 62.03 27.25 42.96
C ILE A 148 62.11 27.96 44.33
N ASP A 149 61.78 27.21 45.41
CA ASP A 149 61.93 27.46 46.88
C ASP A 149 60.92 28.44 47.52
N ASP A 150 60.36 28.26 48.73
CA ASP A 150 60.81 27.53 49.93
C ASP A 150 59.63 27.26 50.91
N GLU A 151 59.77 26.19 51.71
CA GLU A 151 59.21 25.84 53.03
C GLU A 151 57.81 26.27 53.58
N ARG A 152 57.04 25.22 53.93
CA ARG A 152 56.41 24.94 55.27
C ARG A 152 54.88 25.02 55.42
N ALA A 153 54.40 23.97 56.10
CA ALA A 153 53.03 23.51 56.40
C ALA A 153 52.06 24.54 57.00
N GLU A 154 50.77 24.38 56.69
CA GLU A 154 49.72 24.00 57.66
C GLU A 154 48.47 23.47 56.90
N ASP A 155 47.76 22.60 57.61
CA ASP A 155 46.53 21.88 57.30
C ASP A 155 45.32 22.80 57.05
N TYR A 156 44.24 22.19 56.53
CA TYR A 156 42.81 22.53 56.57
C TYR A 156 42.11 22.57 55.21
N ASN A 157 41.18 21.61 55.10
CA ASN A 157 40.21 21.40 54.04
C ASN A 157 39.35 22.62 53.76
N GLU A 158 39.22 22.97 52.49
CA GLU A 158 38.00 23.51 51.89
C GLU A 158 37.95 22.96 50.46
N GLU A 159 37.06 22.00 50.23
CA GLU A 159 36.69 21.52 48.90
C GLU A 159 35.99 22.68 48.19
N ASP A 160 36.77 23.51 47.48
CA ASP A 160 36.21 24.48 46.55
C ASP A 160 35.74 23.68 45.32
N GLU A 161 34.47 23.27 45.36
CA GLU A 161 33.71 22.81 44.20
C GLU A 161 33.77 23.92 43.14
N LEU A 162 34.81 23.86 42.30
CA LEU A 162 35.00 24.77 41.18
C LEU A 162 33.97 24.46 40.09
N ASP A 163 32.77 24.98 40.32
CA ASP A 163 31.80 25.53 39.38
C ASP A 163 31.96 25.08 37.91
N THR A 164 31.78 23.78 37.66
CA THR A 164 31.55 23.24 36.30
C THR A 164 30.06 23.30 35.96
N VAL A 165 29.36 24.28 36.52
CA VAL A 165 27.91 24.52 36.41
C VAL A 165 27.63 25.61 35.37
N VAL A 166 28.34 25.65 34.24
CA VAL A 166 27.98 26.56 33.13
C VAL A 166 28.29 25.94 31.76
N LEU A 167 27.75 24.75 31.49
CA LEU A 167 27.26 24.46 30.14
C LEU A 167 25.76 24.32 30.26
N THR A 168 25.15 25.50 30.24
CA THR A 168 23.72 25.73 30.09
C THR A 168 23.10 24.65 29.22
N SER A 169 22.19 23.91 29.82
CA SER A 169 20.99 23.37 29.19
C SER A 169 20.29 24.52 28.44
N TYR A 170 20.84 24.90 27.30
CA TYR A 170 20.13 25.64 26.27
C TYR A 170 19.27 24.55 25.63
N LYS A 171 18.04 24.38 26.12
CA LYS A 171 17.03 23.67 25.32
C LYS A 171 16.81 24.58 24.11
N PRO A 172 17.22 24.19 22.90
CA PRO A 172 16.81 24.94 21.72
C PRO A 172 15.28 25.05 21.73
N ASN A 173 14.71 26.08 21.09
CA ASN A 173 13.25 26.25 21.02
C ASN A 173 12.62 25.15 20.14
N ILE A 174 12.57 23.92 20.66
CA ILE A 174 12.06 22.70 20.00
C ILE A 174 10.63 22.91 19.49
N GLU A 175 9.86 23.78 20.14
CA GLU A 175 8.48 24.14 19.80
C GLU A 175 8.30 24.62 18.34
N GLU A 176 9.27 25.32 17.75
CA GLU A 176 9.18 25.76 16.34
C GLU A 176 9.34 24.58 15.36
N LEU A 177 10.18 23.60 15.72
CA LEU A 177 10.41 22.39 14.94
C LEU A 177 9.27 21.38 15.11
N GLU A 178 8.77 21.22 16.34
CA GLU A 178 7.62 20.40 16.68
C GLU A 178 6.39 20.83 15.87
N MET A 179 6.07 22.14 15.85
CA MET A 179 4.95 22.67 15.06
C MET A 179 5.08 22.37 13.56
N LEU A 180 6.30 22.41 13.02
CA LEU A 180 6.56 22.06 11.62
C LEU A 180 6.36 20.57 11.37
N LEU A 181 6.92 19.71 12.22
CA LEU A 181 6.79 18.25 12.08
C LEU A 181 5.36 17.78 12.29
N GLU A 182 4.62 18.34 13.25
CA GLU A 182 3.19 18.07 13.47
C GLU A 182 2.35 18.39 12.23
N ALA A 183 2.60 19.53 11.57
CA ALA A 183 1.89 19.89 10.36
C ALA A 183 2.07 18.85 9.23
N TYR A 184 3.31 18.40 9.03
CA TYR A 184 3.60 17.34 8.05
C TYR A 184 3.08 15.97 8.50
N PHE A 185 3.05 15.69 9.81
CA PHE A 185 2.49 14.45 10.36
C PHE A 185 1.00 14.35 10.05
N VAL A 186 0.25 15.42 10.30
CA VAL A 186 -1.17 15.50 9.95
C VAL A 186 -1.38 15.37 8.44
N GLN A 187 -0.50 15.94 7.61
CA GLN A 187 -0.60 15.81 6.14
C GLN A 187 -0.37 14.36 5.66
N ILE A 188 0.66 13.70 6.18
CA ILE A 188 0.98 12.31 5.84
C ILE A 188 -0.10 11.37 6.35
N ASP A 189 -0.60 11.57 7.57
CA ASP A 189 -1.70 10.80 8.15
C ASP A 189 -2.98 10.95 7.33
N GLY A 190 -3.30 12.17 6.90
CA GLY A 190 -4.40 12.42 5.97
C GLY A 190 -4.22 11.72 4.61
N THR A 191 -2.98 11.56 4.14
CA THR A 191 -2.68 10.80 2.91
C THR A 191 -2.82 9.29 3.13
N LEU A 192 -2.40 8.80 4.30
CA LEU A 192 -2.56 7.40 4.71
C LEU A 192 -4.03 7.03 4.82
N GLN A 193 -4.85 7.90 5.42
CA GLN A 193 -6.29 7.68 5.53
C GLN A 193 -6.95 7.54 4.16
N LYS A 194 -6.62 8.41 3.18
CA LYS A 194 -7.14 8.27 1.81
C LYS A 194 -6.78 6.93 1.18
N LEU A 195 -5.53 6.46 1.39
CA LEU A 195 -5.09 5.14 0.90
C LEU A 195 -5.83 4.00 1.61
N SER A 196 -6.10 4.14 2.91
CA SER A 196 -6.92 3.19 3.68
C SER A 196 -8.34 3.12 3.12
N ASP A 197 -8.98 4.26 2.90
CA ASP A 197 -10.34 4.33 2.35
C ASP A 197 -10.43 3.67 0.97
N MET A 198 -9.41 3.86 0.13
CA MET A 198 -9.33 3.20 -1.17
C MET A 198 -9.04 1.70 -1.05
N ASN A 199 -8.29 1.28 -0.03
CA ASN A 199 -8.02 -0.14 0.25
C ASN A 199 -9.32 -0.86 0.62
N ASP A 200 -10.09 -0.28 1.53
CA ASP A 200 -11.40 -0.78 1.93
C ASP A 200 -12.33 -0.88 0.71
N TYR A 201 -12.34 0.14 -0.17
CA TYR A 201 -13.14 0.11 -1.39
C TYR A 201 -12.71 -1.00 -2.39
N VAL A 202 -11.41 -1.25 -2.51
CA VAL A 202 -10.87 -2.36 -3.33
C VAL A 202 -11.28 -3.71 -2.75
N ASP A 203 -11.20 -3.87 -1.44
CA ASP A 203 -11.53 -5.12 -0.75
C ASP A 203 -13.05 -5.39 -0.79
N ASP A 204 -13.89 -4.37 -0.61
CA ASP A 204 -15.35 -4.46 -0.82
C ASP A 204 -15.69 -4.90 -2.25
N THR A 205 -14.95 -4.39 -3.24
CA THR A 205 -15.12 -4.77 -4.64
C THR A 205 -14.68 -6.23 -4.87
N GLU A 206 -13.58 -6.67 -4.25
CA GLU A 206 -13.10 -8.07 -4.30
C GLU A 206 -14.16 -9.03 -3.75
N ASP A 207 -14.78 -8.69 -2.62
CA ASP A 207 -15.87 -9.47 -2.03
C ASP A 207 -17.10 -9.51 -2.95
N CYS A 208 -17.48 -8.38 -3.55
CA CYS A 208 -18.57 -8.33 -4.53
C CYS A 208 -18.31 -9.26 -5.73
N ILE A 209 -17.08 -9.24 -6.26
CA ILE A 209 -16.67 -10.09 -7.38
C ILE A 209 -16.66 -11.55 -6.98
N ASN A 210 -16.16 -11.90 -5.80
CA ASN A 210 -16.13 -13.27 -5.30
C ASN A 210 -17.56 -13.85 -5.25
N ILE A 211 -18.51 -13.10 -4.69
CA ILE A 211 -19.93 -13.49 -4.67
C ILE A 211 -20.49 -13.67 -6.09
N MET A 212 -20.20 -12.74 -7.00
CA MET A 212 -20.70 -12.81 -8.38
C MET A 212 -20.06 -13.96 -9.18
N LEU A 213 -18.79 -14.28 -8.92
CA LEU A 213 -18.09 -15.38 -9.56
C LEU A 213 -18.61 -16.73 -9.04
N ASP A 214 -18.94 -16.82 -7.76
CA ASP A 214 -19.59 -18.00 -7.17
C ASP A 214 -20.98 -18.26 -7.79
N ASP A 215 -21.79 -17.23 -8.02
CA ASP A 215 -23.07 -17.38 -8.77
C ASP A 215 -22.83 -17.95 -10.17
N LYS A 216 -21.81 -17.46 -10.89
CA LYS A 216 -21.47 -17.96 -12.23
C LYS A 216 -20.96 -19.40 -12.21
N GLN A 217 -20.12 -19.75 -11.25
CA GLN A 217 -19.67 -21.13 -11.07
C GLN A 217 -20.84 -22.06 -10.76
N ASN A 218 -21.77 -21.62 -9.89
CA ASN A 218 -22.96 -22.37 -9.55
C ASN A 218 -23.85 -22.60 -10.81
N GLN A 219 -24.02 -21.58 -11.65
CA GLN A 219 -24.70 -21.71 -12.94
C GLN A 219 -24.00 -22.70 -13.89
N LEU A 220 -22.67 -22.67 -13.98
CA LEU A 220 -21.90 -23.60 -14.82
C LEU A 220 -22.01 -25.05 -14.32
N LEU A 221 -21.89 -25.27 -13.01
CA LEU A 221 -22.06 -26.60 -12.40
C LEU A 221 -23.47 -27.12 -12.70
N GLN A 222 -24.48 -26.27 -12.55
CA GLN A 222 -25.86 -26.63 -12.85
C GLN A 222 -26.06 -27.02 -14.32
N MET A 223 -25.54 -26.23 -15.26
CA MET A 223 -25.59 -26.56 -16.69
C MET A 223 -24.88 -27.90 -16.97
N GLY A 224 -23.77 -28.17 -16.29
CA GLY A 224 -23.05 -29.44 -16.37
C GLY A 224 -23.87 -30.64 -15.88
N VAL A 225 -24.58 -30.50 -14.75
CA VAL A 225 -25.49 -31.53 -14.23
C VAL A 225 -26.65 -31.77 -15.19
N MET A 226 -27.24 -30.71 -15.74
CA MET A 226 -28.33 -30.82 -16.71
C MET A 226 -27.88 -31.54 -17.99
N LEU A 227 -26.68 -31.22 -18.50
CA LEU A 227 -26.09 -31.89 -19.66
C LEU A 227 -25.78 -33.37 -19.37
N SER A 228 -25.22 -33.68 -18.20
CA SER A 228 -24.93 -35.06 -17.78
C SER A 228 -26.19 -35.91 -17.62
N ALA A 229 -27.28 -35.32 -17.14
CA ALA A 229 -28.58 -35.99 -17.10
C ALA A 229 -29.16 -36.21 -18.51
N ALA A 230 -29.00 -35.24 -19.42
CA ALA A 230 -29.40 -35.39 -20.81
C ALA A 230 -28.65 -36.55 -21.49
N THR A 231 -27.33 -36.64 -21.29
CA THR A 231 -26.52 -37.74 -21.83
C THR A 231 -26.92 -39.09 -21.22
N MET A 232 -27.27 -39.13 -19.92
CA MET A 232 -27.80 -40.35 -19.30
C MET A 232 -29.09 -40.85 -19.98
N ILE A 233 -30.04 -39.95 -20.27
CA ILE A 233 -31.29 -40.29 -20.97
C ILE A 233 -31.01 -40.77 -22.39
N VAL A 234 -30.12 -40.10 -23.12
CA VAL A 234 -29.69 -40.51 -24.46
C VAL A 234 -29.03 -41.89 -24.43
N ASN A 235 -28.15 -42.15 -23.46
CA ASN A 235 -27.51 -43.46 -23.31
C ASN A 235 -28.51 -44.58 -23.01
N ALA A 236 -29.55 -44.32 -22.24
CA ALA A 236 -30.64 -45.27 -22.05
C ALA A 236 -31.37 -45.57 -23.37
N GLY A 237 -31.63 -44.55 -24.19
CA GLY A 237 -32.19 -44.71 -25.54
C GLY A 237 -31.28 -45.53 -26.47
N ILE A 238 -29.97 -45.24 -26.46
CA ILE A 238 -28.96 -45.99 -27.21
C ILE A 238 -28.93 -47.46 -26.79
N ALA A 239 -29.04 -47.75 -25.49
CA ALA A 239 -29.09 -49.13 -25.00
C ALA A 239 -30.32 -49.89 -25.52
N VAL A 240 -31.50 -49.24 -25.56
CA VAL A 240 -32.72 -49.83 -26.13
C VAL A 240 -32.55 -50.07 -27.64
N VAL A 241 -32.06 -49.08 -28.38
CA VAL A 241 -31.77 -49.21 -29.82
C VAL A 241 -30.75 -50.32 -30.07
N GLY A 242 -29.71 -50.41 -29.24
CA GLY A 242 -28.68 -51.44 -29.32
C GLY A 242 -29.24 -52.84 -29.09
N PHE A 243 -30.14 -53.02 -28.11
CA PHE A 243 -30.81 -54.29 -27.86
C PHE A 243 -31.62 -54.77 -29.06
N PHE A 244 -32.39 -53.89 -29.68
CA PHE A 244 -33.16 -54.20 -30.90
C PHE A 244 -32.31 -54.29 -32.17
N GLY A 245 -31.11 -53.69 -32.17
CA GLY A 245 -30.14 -53.75 -33.26
C GLY A 245 -29.26 -55.02 -33.24
N MET A 246 -29.39 -55.88 -32.23
CA MET A 246 -28.71 -57.17 -32.21
C MET A 246 -29.33 -58.09 -33.27
N ASN A 247 -28.49 -58.83 -33.98
CA ASN A 247 -28.87 -59.79 -35.03
C ASN A 247 -29.56 -61.04 -34.43
N ILE A 248 -30.72 -60.85 -33.82
CA ILE A 248 -31.57 -61.89 -33.23
C ILE A 248 -32.90 -61.87 -34.00
N GLU A 249 -33.29 -63.04 -34.51
CA GLU A 249 -34.53 -63.22 -35.27
C GLU A 249 -35.72 -63.18 -34.31
N ILE A 250 -36.33 -62.00 -34.14
CA ILE A 250 -37.54 -61.78 -33.35
C ILE A 250 -38.73 -61.71 -34.30
N ASP A 251 -39.86 -62.37 -33.97
CA ASP A 251 -41.13 -62.32 -34.72
C ASP A 251 -41.70 -60.89 -34.91
N LEU A 252 -41.10 -59.88 -34.27
CA LEU A 252 -41.42 -58.47 -34.45
C LEU A 252 -40.88 -57.90 -35.78
N PHE A 253 -39.85 -58.53 -36.38
CA PHE A 253 -39.26 -58.15 -37.67
C PHE A 253 -39.94 -58.83 -38.88
N SER A 254 -40.67 -59.92 -38.68
CA SER A 254 -41.50 -60.57 -39.71
C SER A 254 -42.91 -59.95 -39.82
N ALA A 255 -43.26 -59.07 -38.88
CA ALA A 255 -44.50 -58.29 -38.85
C ALA A 255 -44.52 -57.18 -39.92
N PRO A 256 -45.70 -56.66 -40.31
CA PRO A 256 -45.82 -55.57 -41.28
C PRO A 256 -45.02 -54.34 -40.87
N TYR A 257 -44.50 -53.59 -41.86
CA TYR A 257 -43.66 -52.39 -41.73
C TYR A 257 -44.12 -51.35 -40.68
N ILE A 258 -45.41 -51.35 -40.35
CA ILE A 258 -46.06 -50.48 -39.36
C ILE A 258 -45.48 -50.71 -37.94
N LYS A 259 -45.15 -51.95 -37.58
CA LYS A 259 -44.67 -52.29 -36.22
C LYS A 259 -43.25 -51.80 -35.94
N PHE A 260 -42.42 -51.73 -36.96
CA PHE A 260 -41.08 -51.15 -36.88
C PHE A 260 -41.12 -49.64 -36.62
N TRP A 261 -41.96 -48.91 -37.36
CA TRP A 261 -42.11 -47.46 -37.14
C TRP A 261 -42.73 -47.14 -35.77
N GLU A 262 -43.64 -47.98 -35.27
CA GLU A 262 -44.23 -47.84 -33.93
C GLU A 262 -43.17 -47.90 -32.81
N THR A 263 -42.20 -48.81 -32.89
CA THR A 263 -41.12 -48.92 -31.88
C THR A 263 -40.08 -47.81 -31.99
N VAL A 264 -39.74 -47.37 -33.20
CA VAL A 264 -38.81 -46.24 -33.42
C VAL A 264 -39.42 -44.94 -32.89
N ILE A 265 -40.67 -44.65 -33.23
CA ILE A 265 -41.36 -43.45 -32.74
C ILE A 265 -41.58 -43.52 -31.23
N GLY A 266 -41.91 -44.71 -30.70
CA GLY A 266 -42.11 -44.91 -29.25
C GLY A 266 -40.83 -44.71 -28.44
N THR A 267 -39.69 -45.22 -28.91
CA THR A 267 -38.39 -45.08 -28.22
C THR A 267 -37.88 -43.63 -28.28
N VAL A 268 -37.94 -42.99 -29.46
CA VAL A 268 -37.54 -41.58 -29.62
C VAL A 268 -38.47 -40.66 -28.83
N GLY A 269 -39.79 -40.84 -28.97
CA GLY A 269 -40.79 -40.08 -28.23
C GLY A 269 -40.68 -40.28 -26.72
N GLY A 270 -40.44 -41.50 -26.25
CA GLY A 270 -40.19 -41.82 -24.85
C GLY A 270 -38.98 -41.10 -24.28
N CYS A 271 -37.86 -41.06 -25.03
CA CYS A 271 -36.66 -40.32 -24.61
C CYS A 271 -36.93 -38.81 -24.49
N VAL A 272 -37.66 -38.22 -25.44
CA VAL A 272 -38.04 -36.79 -25.42
C VAL A 272 -38.96 -36.48 -24.24
N VAL A 273 -39.98 -37.32 -24.01
CA VAL A 273 -40.92 -37.14 -22.88
C VAL A 273 -40.19 -37.26 -21.54
N LEU A 274 -39.29 -38.24 -21.38
CA LEU A 274 -38.47 -38.38 -20.17
C LEU A 274 -37.58 -37.15 -19.93
N TYR A 275 -36.99 -36.60 -20.99
CA TYR A 275 -36.20 -35.36 -20.90
C TYR A 275 -37.04 -34.16 -20.48
N LEU A 276 -38.24 -33.99 -21.04
CA LEU A 276 -39.15 -32.90 -20.65
C LEU A 276 -39.66 -33.04 -19.21
N ILE A 277 -39.93 -34.27 -18.75
CA ILE A 277 -40.29 -34.55 -17.36
C ILE A 277 -39.12 -34.19 -16.43
N PHE A 278 -37.90 -34.62 -16.79
CA PHE A 278 -36.69 -34.30 -16.03
C PHE A 278 -36.45 -32.78 -15.95
N PHE A 279 -36.52 -32.09 -17.09
CA PHE A 279 -36.36 -30.64 -17.17
C PHE A 279 -37.44 -29.87 -16.38
N GLY A 280 -38.70 -30.29 -16.53
CA GLY A 280 -39.83 -29.71 -15.80
C GLY A 280 -39.75 -29.96 -14.28
N TRP A 281 -39.24 -31.12 -13.86
CA TRP A 281 -38.98 -31.42 -12.45
C TRP A 281 -37.82 -30.59 -11.90
N GLY A 282 -36.75 -30.43 -12.67
CA GLY A 282 -35.60 -29.57 -12.34
C GLY A 282 -35.99 -28.10 -12.16
N MET A 283 -36.84 -27.56 -13.05
CA MET A 283 -37.38 -26.21 -12.91
C MET A 283 -38.34 -26.07 -11.71
N LYS A 284 -39.25 -27.03 -11.50
CA LYS A 284 -40.26 -26.95 -10.42
C LYS A 284 -39.68 -27.03 -9.02
N ARG A 285 -38.60 -27.79 -8.83
CA ARG A 285 -38.04 -28.00 -7.49
C ARG A 285 -37.26 -26.83 -6.92
N LYS A 286 -37.07 -25.72 -7.66
CA LYS A 286 -36.26 -24.58 -7.20
C LYS A 286 -35.00 -25.05 -6.45
N LEU A 287 -34.26 -26.04 -6.99
CA LEU A 287 -32.83 -26.25 -6.68
C LEU A 287 -31.99 -25.10 -7.29
N LEU A 288 -32.59 -23.92 -7.32
CA LEU A 288 -32.53 -22.81 -8.27
C LEU A 288 -33.12 -21.56 -7.58
N ALA A 289 -33.04 -21.50 -6.25
CA ALA A 289 -33.09 -20.24 -5.56
C ALA A 289 -31.64 -19.75 -5.51
N LEU A 290 -31.41 -18.67 -6.24
CA LEU A 290 -30.32 -17.72 -6.03
C LEU A 290 -30.12 -17.46 -4.53
#